data_AF-A0A7X8WKC6-F1
#
_entry.id   AF-A0A7X8WKC6-F1
#
_cell.length_a   1.000
_cell.length_b   1.000
_cell.length_c   1.000
_cell.angle_alpha   90.00
_cell.angle_beta   90.00
_cell.angle_gamma   90.00
#
_symmetry.space_group_name_H-M   'P 1'
#
loop_
_entity.id
_entity.type
_entity.pdbx_description
1 polymer ?
#
loop_
_entity_poly.entity_id
_entity_poly.type
_entity_poly.pdbx_seq_one_letter_code
_entity_poly.pdbx_strand_id
1 'polypeptide(L)' 'QVYTGNFLDGTITGKKGIIYNQRASVCLETQHYPDSPNKLEWPTVVLEPGQTYNSECVFKFSVEK' A
#
# COMPACT_ATOMS: atom_id res chain seq x y z
N GLN A 1 3.07 -4.38 0.61
CA GLN A 1 2.87 -4.18 2.07
C GLN A 1 1.41 -4.49 2.41
N VAL A 2 1.16 -5.01 3.62
CA VAL A 2 -0.17 -5.05 4.23
C VAL A 2 -0.12 -4.21 5.50
N TYR A 3 -0.97 -3.19 5.60
CA TYR A 3 -1.11 -2.38 6.80
C TYR A 3 -2.56 -2.40 7.27
N THR A 4 -2.79 -2.85 8.49
CA THR A 4 -4.13 -3.09 9.05
C THR A 4 -4.65 -1.89 9.85
N GLY A 5 -4.31 -0.65 9.47
CA GLY A 5 -4.86 0.54 10.14
C GLY A 5 -4.50 0.66 11.63
N ASN A 6 -3.31 0.18 12.04
CA ASN A 6 -2.95 0.02 13.45
C ASN A 6 -2.76 1.34 14.22
N PHE A 7 -2.49 2.45 13.54
CA PHE A 7 -2.29 3.77 14.14
C PHE A 7 -3.51 4.70 14.05
N LEU A 8 -4.62 4.22 13.47
CA LEU A 8 -5.89 4.92 13.62
C LEU A 8 -6.30 4.87 15.09
N ASP A 9 -6.62 6.01 15.70
CA ASP A 9 -6.83 6.16 17.14
C ASP A 9 -8.24 6.66 17.50
N GLY A 10 -9.14 6.74 16.52
CA GLY A 10 -10.51 7.19 16.73
C GLY A 10 -10.67 8.71 16.89
N THR A 11 -9.61 9.51 16.68
CA THR A 11 -9.70 10.98 16.70
C THR A 11 -10.25 11.56 15.40
N ILE A 12 -10.20 10.78 14.32
CA ILE A 12 -10.65 11.18 12.99
C ILE A 12 -12.11 10.79 12.78
N THR A 13 -12.96 11.80 12.58
CA THR A 13 -14.33 11.61 12.08
C THR A 13 -14.32 11.67 10.55
N GLY A 14 -14.69 10.55 9.93
CA GLY A 14 -14.67 10.34 8.50
C GLY A 14 -16.00 10.63 7.80
N LYS A 15 -16.14 10.05 6.60
CA LYS A 15 -17.34 10.22 5.78
C LYS A 15 -18.57 9.72 6.52
N LYS A 16 -19.70 10.43 6.37
CA LYS A 16 -20.98 10.13 7.03
C LYS A 16 -20.90 10.13 8.57
N GLY A 17 -19.94 10.86 9.15
CA GLY A 17 -19.75 10.94 10.61
C GLY A 17 -19.15 9.68 11.24
N ILE A 18 -18.63 8.75 10.45
CA ILE A 18 -18.06 7.49 10.96
C ILE A 18 -16.68 7.76 11.55
N ILE A 19 -16.47 7.40 12.81
CA ILE A 19 -15.16 7.48 13.45
C ILE A 19 -14.26 6.34 12.94
N TYR A 20 -13.04 6.68 12.53
CA TYR A 20 -12.05 5.70 12.09
C TYR A 20 -11.22 5.21 13.28
N ASN A 21 -11.68 4.11 13.90
CA ASN A 21 -10.98 3.44 14.98
C ASN A 21 -9.78 2.62 14.49
N GLN A 22 -8.96 2.17 15.45
CA GLN A 22 -7.89 1.22 15.18
C GLN A 22 -8.42 0.00 14.40
N ARG A 23 -7.71 -0.38 13.33
CA ARG A 23 -8.07 -1.53 12.47
C ARG A 23 -9.40 -1.41 11.71
N ALA A 24 -9.95 -0.19 11.58
CA ALA A 24 -11.14 0.03 10.78
C ALA A 24 -10.93 -0.12 9.25
N SER A 25 -9.69 -0.32 8.80
CA SER A 25 -9.34 -0.44 7.38
C SER A 25 -8.11 -1.31 7.17
N VAL A 26 -7.86 -1.67 5.90
CA VAL A 26 -6.64 -2.33 5.45
C VAL A 26 -6.10 -1.61 4.21
N CYS A 27 -4.78 -1.51 4.14
CA CYS A 27 -4.03 -1.06 2.97
C CYS A 27 -3.32 -2.26 2.34
N LEU A 28 -3.43 -2.37 1.01
CA LEU A 28 -2.74 -3.35 0.18
C LEU A 28 -1.85 -2.58 -0.79
N GLU A 29 -0.60 -2.36 -0.40
CA GLU A 29 0.30 -1.45 -1.12
C GLU A 29 1.22 -2.29 -2.00
N THR A 30 0.97 -2.27 -3.32
CA THR A 30 1.85 -2.91 -4.30
C THR A 30 3.12 -2.09 -4.46
N GLN A 31 4.27 -2.69 -4.15
CA GLN A 31 5.56 -2.02 -4.16
C GLN A 31 6.71 -3.02 -4.25
N HIS A 32 7.91 -2.50 -4.45
CA HIS A 32 9.15 -3.22 -4.15
C HIS A 32 9.33 -3.40 -2.63
N TYR A 33 10.34 -4.17 -2.22
CA TYR A 33 10.59 -4.42 -0.81
C TYR A 33 11.01 -3.12 -0.08
N PRO A 34 10.53 -2.91 1.16
CA PRO A 34 11.01 -1.79 1.96
C PRO A 34 12.50 -1.95 2.21
N ASP A 35 13.30 -0.88 2.08
CA ASP A 35 14.77 -0.88 2.21
C ASP A 35 15.57 -1.42 1.00
N SER A 36 14.92 -1.72 -0.14
CA SER A 36 15.62 -2.21 -1.35
C SER A 36 16.85 -1.41 -1.79
N PRO A 37 16.90 -0.06 -1.71
CA PRO A 37 18.12 0.70 -2.07
C PRO A 37 19.38 0.30 -1.28
N ASN A 38 19.22 -0.22 -0.05
CA ASN A 38 20.33 -0.58 0.84
C ASN A 38 20.62 -2.09 0.86
N LYS A 39 19.93 -2.88 0.03
CA LYS A 39 19.99 -4.34 0.00
C LYS A 39 20.35 -4.80 -1.41
N LEU A 40 21.65 -4.86 -1.70
CA LEU A 40 22.18 -5.15 -3.03
C LEU A 40 21.76 -6.52 -3.58
N GLU A 41 21.39 -7.45 -2.69
CA GLU A 41 20.93 -8.80 -3.04
C GLU A 41 19.43 -8.89 -3.38
N TRP A 42 18.67 -7.80 -3.24
CA TRP A 42 17.24 -7.76 -3.57
C TRP A 42 16.99 -7.22 -4.99
N PRO A 43 15.76 -7.39 -5.53
CA PRO A 43 15.40 -6.73 -6.78
C PRO A 43 15.70 -5.23 -6.72
N THR A 44 16.50 -4.76 -7.68
CA THR A 44 16.89 -3.35 -7.73
C THR A 44 15.69 -2.44 -7.92
N VAL A 45 15.76 -1.25 -7.31
CA VAL A 45 14.81 -0.16 -7.49
C VAL A 45 15.41 1.02 -8.26
N VAL A 46 16.65 0.85 -8.77
CA VAL A 46 17.34 1.87 -9.56
C VAL A 46 16.79 1.85 -10.99
N LEU A 47 16.46 3.04 -11.49
CA LEU A 47 16.14 3.27 -12.90
C LEU A 47 17.24 4.16 -13.49
N GLU A 48 17.95 3.64 -14.48
CA GLU A 48 19.04 4.34 -15.17
C GLU A 48 18.52 5.15 -16.37
N PRO A 49 19.29 6.16 -16.85
CA PRO A 49 18.93 6.91 -18.05
C PRO A 49 18.66 6.00 -19.25
N GLY A 50 17.56 6.27 -19.96
CA GLY A 50 17.11 5.48 -21.11
C GLY A 50 16.29 4.24 -20.76
N GLN A 51 16.19 3.86 -19.49
CA GLN A 51 15.29 2.81 -19.04
C GLN A 51 13.86 3.35 -18.85
N THR A 52 12.88 2.44 -18.92
CA THR A 52 11.48 2.75 -18.63
C THR A 52 11.05 1.97 -17.40
N TYR A 53 10.57 2.69 -16.39
CA TYR A 53 9.87 2.09 -15.26
C TYR A 53 8.40 1.85 -15.63
N ASN A 54 7.89 0.66 -15.33
CA ASN A 54 6.49 0.32 -15.49
C ASN A 54 6.01 -0.44 -14.24
N SER A 55 4.83 -0.06 -13.73
CA SER A 55 4.15 -0.76 -12.65
C SER A 55 2.65 -0.60 -12.82
N GLU A 56 1.89 -1.67 -12.62
CA GLU A 56 0.44 -1.70 -12.77
C GLU A 56 -0.20 -2.34 -11.53
N CYS A 57 -1.27 -1.74 -11.04
CA CYS A 57 -2.08 -2.25 -9.94
C CYS A 57 -3.56 -2.16 -10.33
N VAL A 58 -4.27 -3.29 -10.29
CA VAL A 58 -5.68 -3.38 -10.64
C VAL A 58 -6.48 -3.86 -9.44
N PHE A 59 -7.37 -3.01 -8.93
CA PHE A 59 -8.37 -3.40 -7.92
C PHE A 59 -9.64 -3.92 -8.61
N LYS A 60 -9.78 -5.24 -8.69
CA LYS A 60 -10.94 -5.90 -9.29
C LYS A 60 -11.85 -6.48 -8.21
N PHE A 61 -13.11 -6.04 -8.21
CA PHE A 61 -14.13 -6.50 -7.26
C PHE A 61 -15.16 -7.37 -7.98
N SER A 62 -15.69 -8.37 -7.26
CA SER A 62 -16.77 -9.24 -7.72
C SER A 62 -17.62 -9.71 -6.54
N VAL A 63 -18.76 -10.32 -6.84
CA VAL A 63 -19.60 -11.04 -5.88
C VAL A 63 -19.76 -12.48 -6.37
N GLU A 64 -19.84 -13.43 -5.45
CA GLU A 64 -20.31 -14.78 -5.80
C GLU A 64 -21.82 -14.74 -6.07
N LYS A 65 -22.28 -15.60 -6.98
CA LYS A 65 -23.70 -15.76 -7.29
C LYS A 65 -24.34 -16.76 -6.34
#